data_AF-A0A956JJU3-F1
#
_entry.id   AF-A0A956JJU3-F1
#
_cell.length_a   1.000
_cell.length_b   1.000
_cell.length_c   1.000
_cell.angle_alpha   90.00
_cell.angle_beta   90.00
_cell.angle_gamma   90.00
#
_symmetry.space_group_name_H-M   'P 1'
#
loop_
_entity.id
_entity.type
_entity.pdbx_description
1 polymer ?
#
loop_
_entity_poly.entity_id
_entity_poly.type
_entity_poly.pdbx_seq_one_letter_code
_entity_poly.pdbx_strand_id
1 'polypeptide(L)'
;MRDFIRITLIAALLVPAAACTGPTGLKGSKQLNELDAGEREEACENIGDYFDKEVGEERMKKLACVFSAATTVAFGGGGVPECEIAYDSCLMEPLTQTDDGCGVSDETSCTATVEEYEACLEEQAEGFVTLIDGLSCAAVLEGGASPIPEAGPECTALANKCPGFFSAGGEGT
;
A
#
# COMPACT_ATOMS: atom_id res chain seq x y z
N MET A 1 65.68 -18.71 3.31
CA MET A 1 64.29 -18.93 3.76
C MET A 1 63.77 -17.57 4.18
N ARG A 2 63.33 -16.66 3.31
CA ARG A 2 62.35 -16.71 2.21
C ARG A 2 60.92 -16.90 2.72
N ASP A 3 60.35 -15.87 3.34
CA ASP A 3 58.90 -15.71 3.48
C ASP A 3 58.52 -14.23 3.42
N PHE A 4 58.09 -13.81 2.22
CA PHE A 4 57.46 -12.53 1.94
C PHE A 4 55.95 -12.69 2.22
N ILE A 5 55.48 -12.22 3.37
CA ILE A 5 54.04 -12.09 3.63
C ILE A 5 53.56 -10.83 2.88
N ARG A 6 53.00 -11.05 1.69
CA ARG A 6 52.22 -10.07 0.95
C ARG A 6 50.89 -9.87 1.68
N ILE A 7 50.80 -8.80 2.46
CA ILE A 7 49.53 -8.31 3.01
C ILE A 7 48.80 -7.61 1.86
N THR A 8 47.89 -8.33 1.22
CA THR A 8 46.95 -7.79 0.24
C THR A 8 45.92 -6.95 1.01
N LEU A 9 46.13 -5.64 1.05
CA LEU A 9 45.15 -4.66 1.49
C LEU A 9 43.99 -4.66 0.49
N ILE A 10 42.94 -5.46 0.77
CA ILE A 10 41.66 -5.33 0.11
C ILE A 10 41.03 -4.06 0.68
N ALA A 11 41.18 -2.96 -0.04
CA ALA A 11 40.39 -1.76 0.17
C ALA A 11 38.94 -2.11 -0.19
N ALA A 12 38.17 -2.56 0.81
CA ALA A 12 36.73 -2.61 0.72
C ALA A 12 36.26 -1.16 0.54
N LEU A 13 35.88 -0.83 -0.69
CA LEU A 13 35.10 0.36 -1.01
C LEU A 13 33.84 0.30 -0.17
N LEU A 14 33.84 1.01 0.95
CA LEU A 14 32.64 1.45 1.66
C LEU A 14 31.90 2.38 0.70
N VAL A 15 31.16 1.79 -0.24
CA VAL A 15 30.01 2.48 -0.84
C VAL A 15 29.08 2.71 0.34
N PRO A 16 28.76 3.96 0.73
CA PRO A 16 27.71 4.18 1.70
C PRO A 16 26.46 3.54 1.10
N ALA A 17 25.97 2.47 1.74
CA ALA A 17 24.64 1.97 1.49
C ALA A 17 23.71 3.15 1.78
N ALA A 18 23.32 3.87 0.72
CA ALA A 18 22.16 4.73 0.79
C ALA A 18 21.05 3.79 1.23
N ALA A 19 20.62 3.95 2.47
CA ALA A 19 19.78 2.98 3.13
C ALA A 19 18.47 2.90 2.35
N CYS A 20 18.21 1.74 1.75
CA CYS A 20 16.91 1.33 1.28
C CYS A 20 16.01 1.16 2.52
N THR A 21 15.44 2.24 3.02
CA THR A 21 14.70 2.25 4.30
C THR A 21 13.22 2.54 4.14
N GLY A 22 12.75 2.89 2.94
CA GLY A 22 11.35 3.19 2.70
C GLY A 22 10.53 1.98 2.20
N PRO A 23 9.20 2.16 2.06
CA PRO A 23 8.25 1.12 1.63
C PRO A 23 8.61 0.33 0.38
N THR A 24 9.39 0.90 -0.54
CA THR A 24 9.74 0.22 -1.80
C THR A 24 11.04 -0.57 -1.71
N GLY A 25 11.86 -0.33 -0.68
CA GLY A 25 13.22 -0.87 -0.62
C GLY A 25 14.16 -0.33 -1.70
N LEU A 26 13.77 0.71 -2.45
CA LEU A 26 14.57 1.31 -3.50
C LEU A 26 15.30 2.57 -3.00
N LYS A 27 16.21 3.09 -3.83
CA LYS A 27 16.91 4.34 -3.54
C LYS A 27 15.98 5.53 -3.75
N GLY A 28 15.64 6.23 -2.67
CA GLY A 28 14.73 7.39 -2.67
C GLY A 28 15.00 8.44 -3.76
N SER A 29 16.27 8.74 -4.08
CA SER A 29 16.62 9.75 -5.10
C SER A 29 16.42 9.31 -6.56
N LYS A 30 16.06 8.05 -6.82
CA LYS A 30 15.88 7.52 -8.19
C LYS A 30 14.52 7.93 -8.72
N GLN A 31 14.39 8.21 -10.02
CA GLN A 31 13.09 8.51 -10.61
C GLN A 31 12.30 7.24 -10.90
N LEU A 32 10.97 7.29 -10.77
CA LEU A 32 10.09 6.15 -11.04
C LEU A 32 10.16 5.68 -12.50
N ASN A 33 10.34 6.58 -13.46
CA ASN A 33 10.52 6.23 -14.87
C ASN A 33 11.89 5.59 -15.20
N GLU A 34 12.85 5.62 -14.27
CA GLU A 34 14.17 4.99 -14.41
C GLU A 34 14.24 3.59 -13.81
N LEU A 35 13.17 3.11 -13.18
CA LEU A 35 13.11 1.76 -12.62
C LEU A 35 13.16 0.72 -13.75
N ASP A 36 13.97 -0.32 -13.59
CA ASP A 36 13.87 -1.48 -14.47
C ASP A 36 12.78 -2.45 -13.99
N ALA A 37 12.50 -3.49 -14.77
CA ALA A 37 11.45 -4.44 -14.43
C ALA A 37 11.70 -5.19 -13.11
N GLY A 38 12.97 -5.48 -12.79
CA GLY A 38 13.32 -6.17 -11.55
C GLY A 38 13.14 -5.26 -10.33
N GLU A 39 13.50 -3.99 -10.45
CA GLU A 39 13.27 -3.00 -9.37
C GLU A 39 11.78 -2.74 -9.13
N ARG A 40 10.94 -2.80 -10.17
CA ARG A 40 9.48 -2.70 -10.02
C ARG A 40 8.91 -3.92 -9.31
N GLU A 41 9.33 -5.12 -9.70
CA GLU A 41 8.91 -6.37 -9.05
C GLU A 41 9.31 -6.39 -7.57
N GLU A 42 10.55 -6.01 -7.26
CA GLU A 42 11.03 -5.89 -5.86
C GLU A 42 10.25 -4.84 -5.07
N ALA A 43 10.00 -3.66 -5.67
CA ALA A 43 9.18 -2.64 -5.02
C ALA A 43 7.77 -3.14 -4.73
N CYS A 44 7.20 -3.95 -5.62
CA CYS A 44 5.88 -4.52 -5.44
C CYS A 44 5.78 -5.48 -4.26
N GLU A 45 6.74 -6.39 -4.12
CA GLU A 45 6.83 -7.29 -2.96
C GLU A 45 6.99 -6.48 -1.67
N ASN A 46 7.88 -5.49 -1.67
CA ASN A 46 8.14 -4.65 -0.50
C ASN A 46 6.93 -3.79 -0.10
N ILE A 47 6.17 -3.26 -1.07
CA ILE A 47 4.93 -2.51 -0.81
C ILE A 47 3.87 -3.43 -0.20
N GLY A 48 3.73 -4.66 -0.71
CA GLY A 48 2.82 -5.65 -0.13
C GLY A 48 3.15 -5.92 1.33
N ASP A 49 4.41 -6.25 1.62
CA ASP A 49 4.92 -6.47 2.98
C ASP A 49 4.73 -5.24 3.88
N TYR A 50 4.93 -4.04 3.32
CA TYR A 50 4.72 -2.78 4.03
C TYR A 50 3.26 -2.60 4.44
N PHE A 51 2.30 -2.75 3.53
CA PHE A 51 0.87 -2.62 3.85
C PHE A 51 0.38 -3.73 4.78
N ASP A 52 0.85 -4.96 4.59
CA ASP A 52 0.55 -6.07 5.50
C ASP A 52 1.05 -5.78 6.92
N LYS A 53 2.21 -5.15 7.05
CA LYS A 53 2.78 -4.76 8.34
C LYS A 53 2.05 -3.56 8.98
N GLU A 54 1.78 -2.51 8.21
CA GLU A 54 1.24 -1.26 8.75
C GLU A 54 -0.27 -1.32 8.97
N VAL A 55 -1.02 -1.93 8.04
CA VAL A 55 -2.47 -2.10 8.17
C VAL A 55 -2.78 -3.32 9.02
N GLY A 56 -2.23 -4.48 8.65
CA GLY A 56 -2.43 -5.75 9.36
C GLY A 56 -3.69 -6.51 8.93
N GLU A 57 -3.61 -7.84 8.98
CA GLU A 57 -4.71 -8.75 8.60
C GLU A 57 -6.01 -8.48 9.39
N GLU A 58 -5.91 -8.12 10.68
CA GLU A 58 -7.11 -7.84 11.50
C GLU A 58 -7.89 -6.62 11.00
N ARG A 59 -7.18 -5.57 10.56
CA ARG A 59 -7.80 -4.37 9.99
C ARG A 59 -8.40 -4.67 8.62
N MET A 60 -7.68 -5.39 7.77
CA MET A 60 -8.21 -5.83 6.48
C MET A 60 -9.45 -6.72 6.67
N LYS A 61 -9.46 -7.57 7.70
CA LYS A 61 -10.64 -8.36 8.08
C LYS A 61 -11.80 -7.50 8.51
N LYS A 62 -11.54 -6.51 9.37
CA LYS A 62 -12.56 -5.54 9.80
C LYS A 62 -13.17 -4.83 8.60
N LEU A 63 -12.34 -4.29 7.70
CA LEU A 63 -12.77 -3.61 6.48
C LEU A 63 -13.69 -4.52 5.64
N ALA A 64 -13.20 -5.70 5.25
CA ALA A 64 -13.94 -6.65 4.42
C ALA A 64 -15.28 -7.04 5.07
N CYS A 65 -15.28 -7.33 6.37
CA CYS A 65 -16.48 -7.77 7.07
C CYS A 65 -17.51 -6.66 7.25
N VAL A 66 -17.10 -5.43 7.59
CA VAL A 66 -18.04 -4.31 7.75
C VAL A 66 -18.71 -4.00 6.41
N PHE A 67 -17.95 -3.94 5.32
CA PHE A 67 -18.52 -3.65 4.00
C PHE A 67 -19.37 -4.79 3.46
N SER A 68 -18.95 -6.05 3.61
CA SER A 68 -19.74 -7.21 3.21
C SER A 68 -21.07 -7.25 3.98
N ALA A 69 -21.03 -7.05 5.30
CA ALA A 69 -22.21 -7.01 6.15
C ALA A 69 -23.16 -5.87 5.76
N ALA A 70 -22.64 -4.65 5.63
CA ALA A 70 -23.43 -3.48 5.26
C ALA A 70 -24.07 -3.66 3.88
N THR A 71 -23.32 -4.17 2.91
CA THR A 71 -23.84 -4.44 1.55
C THR A 71 -24.95 -5.49 1.58
N THR A 72 -24.72 -6.62 2.25
CA THR A 72 -25.71 -7.69 2.39
C THR A 72 -27.03 -7.19 2.97
N VAL A 73 -26.94 -6.34 4.00
CA VAL A 73 -28.10 -5.81 4.72
C VAL A 73 -28.81 -4.71 3.94
N ALA A 74 -28.07 -3.85 3.23
CA ALA A 74 -28.65 -2.81 2.36
C ALA A 74 -29.53 -3.42 1.26
N PHE A 75 -29.14 -4.56 0.67
CA PHE A 75 -29.96 -5.29 -0.30
C PHE A 75 -31.12 -6.08 0.33
N GLY A 76 -30.98 -6.50 1.60
CA GLY A 76 -32.00 -7.23 2.35
C GLY A 76 -33.04 -6.33 3.05
N GLY A 77 -32.85 -5.01 3.07
CA GLY A 77 -33.73 -4.05 3.74
C GLY A 77 -33.60 -4.03 5.27
N GLY A 78 -32.48 -4.51 5.83
CA GLY A 78 -32.19 -4.42 7.26
C GLY A 78 -31.49 -3.11 7.65
N GLY A 79 -31.18 -2.97 8.93
CA GLY A 79 -30.49 -1.80 9.49
C GLY A 79 -29.19 -2.15 10.21
N VAL A 80 -28.70 -1.22 11.02
CA VAL A 80 -27.46 -1.40 11.79
C VAL A 80 -27.43 -2.71 12.60
N PRO A 81 -28.49 -3.14 13.30
CA PRO A 81 -28.47 -4.39 14.08
C PRO A 81 -28.21 -5.65 13.22
N GLU A 82 -28.82 -5.73 12.05
CA GLU A 82 -28.61 -6.86 11.14
C GLU A 82 -27.20 -6.85 10.54
N CYS A 83 -26.63 -5.66 10.34
CA CYS A 83 -25.26 -5.52 9.88
C CYS A 83 -24.26 -5.99 10.95
N GLU A 84 -24.46 -5.63 12.22
CA GLU A 84 -23.59 -6.09 13.32
C GLU A 84 -23.59 -7.63 13.43
N ILE A 85 -24.76 -8.27 13.26
CA ILE A 85 -24.87 -9.74 13.26
C ILE A 85 -24.09 -10.36 12.10
N ALA A 86 -24.23 -9.80 10.89
CA ALA A 86 -23.50 -10.28 9.71
C ALA A 86 -21.98 -10.03 9.82
N TYR A 87 -21.59 -8.91 10.42
CA TYR A 87 -20.20 -8.56 10.70
C TYR A 87 -19.56 -9.57 11.67
N ASP A 88 -20.21 -9.86 12.80
CA ASP A 88 -19.76 -10.85 13.78
C ASP A 88 -19.61 -12.24 13.15
N SER A 89 -20.55 -12.62 12.28
CA SER A 89 -20.47 -13.88 11.54
C SER A 89 -19.27 -13.91 10.59
N CYS A 90 -19.01 -12.81 9.87
CA CYS A 90 -17.88 -12.71 8.96
C CYS A 90 -16.52 -12.78 9.70
N LEU A 91 -16.42 -12.20 10.91
CA LEU A 91 -15.21 -12.31 11.72
C LEU A 91 -14.82 -13.75 12.08
N MET A 92 -15.75 -14.70 12.00
CA MET A 92 -15.48 -16.12 12.25
C MET A 92 -14.94 -16.86 11.03
N GLU A 93 -15.05 -16.29 9.82
CA GLU A 93 -14.59 -16.90 8.59
C GLU A 93 -13.10 -16.57 8.33
N PRO A 94 -12.33 -17.46 7.70
CA PRO A 94 -10.98 -17.13 7.24
C PRO A 94 -11.05 -16.07 6.13
N LEU A 95 -10.10 -15.15 6.12
CA LEU A 95 -9.96 -14.21 5.01
C LEU A 95 -9.53 -14.97 3.74
N THR A 96 -10.24 -14.72 2.64
CA THR A 96 -9.73 -15.05 1.31
C THR A 96 -8.85 -13.89 0.87
N GLN A 97 -7.54 -14.09 0.81
CA GLN A 97 -6.64 -13.11 0.22
C GLN A 97 -6.91 -13.04 -1.29
N THR A 98 -7.10 -11.83 -1.81
CA THR A 98 -7.08 -11.55 -3.24
C THR A 98 -5.72 -10.92 -3.53
N ASP A 99 -4.94 -11.56 -4.40
CA ASP A 99 -3.74 -10.96 -4.98
C ASP A 99 -4.19 -9.78 -5.86
N ASP A 100 -4.19 -8.58 -5.29
CA ASP A 100 -4.33 -7.37 -6.07
C ASP A 100 -2.96 -7.04 -6.65
N GLY A 101 -2.88 -7.16 -7.98
CA GLY A 101 -1.64 -6.91 -8.72
C GLY A 101 -1.04 -5.55 -8.36
N CYS A 102 0.26 -5.53 -8.11
CA CYS A 102 0.96 -4.31 -7.75
C CYS A 102 0.93 -3.26 -8.86
N GLY A 103 0.56 -2.03 -8.49
CA GLY A 103 0.38 -0.90 -9.40
C GLY A 103 1.59 0.00 -9.59
N VAL A 104 2.83 -0.47 -9.39
CA VAL A 104 4.03 0.33 -9.72
C VAL A 104 4.07 0.52 -11.24
N SER A 105 3.54 1.68 -11.66
CA SER A 105 3.28 1.94 -13.07
C SER A 105 4.56 2.00 -13.90
N ASP A 106 4.51 1.44 -15.12
CA ASP A 106 5.54 1.57 -16.16
C ASP A 106 5.54 2.97 -16.83
N GLU A 107 4.92 3.95 -16.19
CA GLU A 107 4.66 5.24 -16.81
C GLU A 107 5.95 6.05 -17.00
N THR A 108 6.44 6.04 -18.23
CA THR A 108 7.65 6.75 -18.64
C THR A 108 7.57 8.29 -18.45
N SER A 109 6.37 8.84 -18.31
CA SER A 109 6.12 10.28 -18.11
C SER A 109 6.35 10.72 -16.65
N CYS A 110 6.37 9.78 -15.70
CA CYS A 110 6.43 10.06 -14.27
C CYS A 110 7.86 10.43 -13.85
N THR A 111 8.05 11.71 -13.52
CA THR A 111 9.36 12.27 -13.11
C THR A 111 9.52 12.34 -11.59
N ALA A 112 8.55 11.81 -10.84
CA ALA A 112 8.66 11.73 -9.39
C ALA A 112 9.78 10.78 -8.97
N THR A 113 10.34 11.07 -7.82
CA THR A 113 11.34 10.23 -7.18
C THR A 113 10.69 9.10 -6.38
N VAL A 114 11.45 8.04 -6.11
CA VAL A 114 11.05 6.95 -5.20
C VAL A 114 10.67 7.51 -3.83
N GLU A 115 11.41 8.50 -3.31
CA GLU A 115 11.12 9.13 -2.01
C GLU A 115 9.74 9.82 -1.99
N GLU A 116 9.38 10.51 -3.08
CA GLU A 116 8.06 11.15 -3.22
C GLU A 116 6.93 10.11 -3.33
N TYR A 117 7.22 8.97 -3.94
CA TYR A 117 6.27 7.86 -3.99
C TYR A 117 6.08 7.20 -2.64
N GLU A 118 7.18 6.94 -1.93
CA GLU A 118 7.19 6.39 -0.58
C GLU A 118 6.42 7.26 0.40
N ALA A 119 6.58 8.59 0.34
CA ALA A 119 5.79 9.51 1.15
C ALA A 119 4.27 9.37 0.88
N CYS A 120 3.86 9.18 -0.37
CA CYS A 120 2.46 8.89 -0.68
C CYS A 120 2.01 7.51 -0.18
N LEU A 121 2.85 6.47 -0.24
CA LEU A 121 2.52 5.15 0.31
C LEU A 121 2.31 5.20 1.83
N GLU A 122 3.16 5.94 2.53
CA GLU A 122 3.03 6.19 3.98
C GLU A 122 1.73 6.94 4.29
N GLU A 123 1.45 8.03 3.57
CA GLU A 123 0.19 8.77 3.69
C GLU A 123 -1.05 7.88 3.45
N GLN A 124 -1.01 7.02 2.42
CA GLN A 124 -2.09 6.09 2.14
C GLN A 124 -2.25 5.05 3.25
N ALA A 125 -1.18 4.46 3.76
CA ALA A 125 -1.25 3.50 4.85
C ALA A 125 -1.85 4.13 6.11
N GLU A 126 -1.42 5.34 6.48
CA GLU A 126 -2.01 6.10 7.59
C GLU A 126 -3.49 6.42 7.36
N GLY A 127 -3.84 6.83 6.14
CA GLY A 127 -5.22 7.07 5.72
C GLY A 127 -6.10 5.82 5.81
N PHE A 128 -5.59 4.67 5.35
CA PHE A 128 -6.26 3.38 5.44
C PHE A 128 -6.46 2.95 6.90
N VAL A 129 -5.43 3.04 7.74
CA VAL A 129 -5.54 2.71 9.17
C VAL A 129 -6.62 3.58 9.82
N THR A 130 -6.58 4.90 9.59
CA THR A 130 -7.55 5.84 10.15
C THR A 130 -8.98 5.54 9.70
N LEU A 131 -9.16 5.26 8.41
CA LEU A 131 -10.44 4.89 7.82
C LEU A 131 -10.97 3.61 8.46
N ILE A 132 -10.16 2.55 8.48
CA ILE A 132 -10.57 1.24 9.01
C ILE A 132 -10.89 1.31 10.49
N ASP A 133 -10.08 2.03 11.27
CA ASP A 133 -10.31 2.20 12.70
C ASP A 133 -11.64 2.94 12.96
N GLY A 134 -12.03 3.88 12.09
CA GLY A 134 -13.32 4.57 12.12
C GLY A 134 -14.53 3.79 11.57
N LEU A 135 -14.32 2.66 10.90
CA LEU A 135 -15.42 1.89 10.30
C LEU A 135 -16.30 1.21 11.35
N SER A 136 -17.60 1.26 11.07
CA SER A 136 -18.67 0.54 11.75
C SER A 136 -19.85 0.36 10.80
N CYS A 137 -20.78 -0.53 11.14
CA CYS A 137 -22.02 -0.70 10.38
C CYS A 137 -22.83 0.61 10.27
N ALA A 138 -22.89 1.40 11.35
CA ALA A 138 -23.52 2.71 11.31
C ALA A 138 -22.79 3.70 10.39
N ALA A 139 -21.45 3.73 10.43
CA ALA A 139 -20.66 4.61 9.57
C ALA A 139 -20.89 4.32 8.07
N VAL A 140 -21.04 3.05 7.68
CA VAL A 140 -21.29 2.68 6.28
C VAL A 140 -22.75 2.92 5.88
N LEU A 141 -23.72 2.43 6.66
CA LEU A 141 -25.14 2.47 6.30
C LEU A 141 -25.77 3.86 6.44
N GLU A 142 -25.35 4.65 7.43
CA GLU A 142 -25.95 5.95 7.74
C GLU A 142 -25.02 7.11 7.34
N GLY A 143 -23.71 6.91 7.49
CA GLY A 143 -22.69 7.93 7.18
C GLY A 143 -22.22 7.93 5.73
N GLY A 144 -22.52 6.88 4.95
CA GLY A 144 -22.06 6.75 3.57
C GLY A 144 -20.54 6.62 3.46
N ALA A 145 -19.88 6.03 4.46
CA ALA A 145 -18.43 5.86 4.46
C ALA A 145 -17.94 5.13 3.21
N SER A 146 -16.97 5.74 2.52
CA SER A 146 -16.26 5.14 1.39
C SER A 146 -15.20 4.17 1.90
N PRO A 147 -14.94 3.03 1.21
CA PRO A 147 -13.83 2.14 1.54
C PRO A 147 -12.47 2.70 1.09
N ILE A 148 -12.46 3.81 0.36
CA ILE A 148 -11.25 4.41 -0.21
C ILE A 148 -10.95 5.70 0.56
N PRO A 149 -9.76 5.83 1.18
CA PRO A 149 -9.35 7.07 1.83
C PRO A 149 -9.20 8.18 0.79
N GLU A 150 -9.52 9.42 1.19
CA GLU A 150 -9.26 10.58 0.35
C GLU A 150 -7.76 10.81 0.20
N ALA A 151 -7.29 11.11 -1.02
CA ALA A 151 -5.88 11.38 -1.27
C ALA A 151 -5.44 12.65 -0.53
N GLY A 152 -4.37 12.54 0.26
CA GLY A 152 -3.79 13.67 0.97
C GLY A 152 -2.80 14.47 0.12
N PRO A 153 -2.07 15.43 0.73
CA PRO A 153 -1.14 16.30 0.03
C PRO A 153 -0.01 15.55 -0.68
N GLU A 154 0.55 14.49 -0.12
CA GLU A 154 1.69 13.76 -0.70
C GLU A 154 1.26 13.01 -1.95
N CYS A 155 0.15 12.26 -1.88
CA CYS A 155 -0.38 11.58 -3.05
C CYS A 155 -0.92 12.54 -4.12
N THR A 156 -1.49 13.67 -3.71
CA THR A 156 -1.88 14.73 -4.66
C THR A 156 -0.67 15.33 -5.36
N ALA A 157 0.43 15.57 -4.65
CA ALA A 157 1.66 16.07 -5.24
C ALA A 157 2.26 15.05 -6.23
N LEU A 158 2.23 13.76 -5.89
CA LEU A 158 2.67 12.68 -6.77
C LEU A 158 1.81 12.59 -8.04
N ALA A 159 0.48 12.63 -7.90
CA ALA A 159 -0.46 12.55 -9.02
C ALA A 159 -0.23 13.66 -10.05
N ASN A 160 0.13 14.86 -9.60
CA ASN A 160 0.47 15.98 -10.48
C ASN A 160 1.75 15.76 -11.30
N LYS A 161 2.68 14.93 -10.79
CA LYS A 161 3.95 14.59 -11.47
C LYS A 161 3.85 13.32 -12.32
N CYS A 162 2.85 12.49 -12.05
CA CYS A 162 2.68 11.16 -12.63
C CYS A 162 1.24 10.98 -13.13
N PRO A 163 0.88 11.61 -14.26
CA PRO A 163 -0.48 11.66 -14.78
C PRO A 163 -0.93 10.31 -15.38
N GLY A 164 -1.37 9.41 -14.51
CA GLY A 164 -1.79 8.05 -14.88
C GLY A 164 -1.52 7.02 -13.80
N PHE A 165 -0.67 7.37 -12.84
CA PHE A 165 -0.25 6.53 -11.73
C PHE A 165 -1.40 6.04 -10.84
N PHE A 166 -2.41 6.89 -10.61
CA PHE A 166 -3.60 6.56 -9.81
C PHE A 166 -4.85 6.26 -10.65
N SER A 167 -4.76 6.33 -11.97
CA SER A 167 -5.91 6.10 -12.87
C SER A 167 -6.19 4.62 -13.17
N ALA A 168 -5.37 3.69 -12.70
CA ALA A 168 -5.61 2.25 -12.86
C ALA A 168 -6.70 1.68 -11.93
N GLY A 169 -7.40 2.52 -11.16
CA GLY A 169 -8.51 2.10 -10.28
C GLY A 169 -9.87 2.72 -10.63
N GLY A 170 -9.99 3.48 -11.71
CA GLY A 170 -11.20 4.28 -11.93
C GLY A 170 -11.36 4.80 -13.34
N GLU A 171 -11.51 3.92 -14.32
CA GLU A 171 -12.23 4.20 -15.56
C GLU A 171 -12.63 2.85 -16.20
N GLY A 172 -13.62 2.20 -15.58
CA GLY A 172 -14.44 1.23 -16.28
C GLY A 172 -15.23 1.95 -17.36
N THR A 173 -14.86 1.72 -18.63
CA THR A 173 -15.78 1.84 -19.76
C THR A 173 -16.85 0.77 -19.69
#